data_AF-A0A537XSU8-F1
#
_entry.id   AF-A0A537XSU8-F1
#
_cell.length_a   1.000
_cell.length_b   1.000
_cell.length_c   1.000
_cell.angle_alpha   90.00
_cell.angle_beta   90.00
_cell.angle_gamma   90.00
#
_symmetry.space_group_name_H-M   'P 1'
#
loop_
_entity.id
_entity.type
_entity.pdbx_description
1 polymer ?
#
loop_
_entity_poly.entity_id
_entity_poly.type
_entity_poly.pdbx_seq_one_letter_code
_entity_poly.pdbx_strand_id
1 'polypeptide(L)' 'EGTLICTVVQDRADAFASALEDDGIDAAVVGQVTEVEHGAVLVTDRGDEALEHPGLDPFWGAFGRWAEEAAGIRDRT' A
#
# COMPACT_ATOMS: atom_id res chain seq x y z
N GLU A 1 -5.64 -5.62 11.05
CA GLU A 1 -5.71 -6.12 9.67
C GLU A 1 -7.16 -6.12 9.22
N GLY A 2 -7.45 -5.57 8.05
CA GLY A 2 -8.81 -5.38 7.53
C GLY A 2 -8.86 -4.69 6.16
N THR A 3 -7.77 -4.76 5.39
CA THR A 3 -7.62 -4.07 4.11
C THR A 3 -7.64 -5.08 2.99
N LEU A 4 -8.39 -4.79 1.93
CA LEU A 4 -8.51 -5.61 0.73
C LEU A 4 -7.89 -4.88 -0.46
N ILE A 5 -7.10 -5.60 -1.25
CA ILE A 5 -6.72 -5.20 -2.61
C ILE A 5 -7.39 -6.19 -3.55
N CYS A 6 -8.17 -5.70 -4.51
CA CYS A 6 -8.87 -6.55 -5.47
C CYS A 6 -8.94 -5.90 -6.85
N THR A 7 -9.19 -6.71 -7.86
CA THR A 7 -9.47 -6.26 -9.23
C THR A 7 -10.95 -6.45 -9.54
N VAL A 8 -11.52 -5.49 -10.28
CA VAL A 8 -12.93 -5.49 -10.67
C VAL A 8 -13.06 -5.22 -12.16
N VAL A 9 -14.25 -5.46 -12.72
CA VAL A 9 -14.55 -5.07 -14.10
C VAL A 9 -14.45 -3.55 -14.21
N GLN A 10 -13.68 -3.05 -15.18
CA GLN A 10 -13.34 -1.62 -15.33
C GLN A 10 -14.58 -0.71 -15.28
N ASP A 11 -15.62 -1.03 -16.07
CA ASP A 11 -16.86 -0.23 -16.14
C ASP A 11 -17.72 -0.30 -14.85
N ARG A 12 -17.27 -1.04 -13.84
CA ARG A 12 -17.94 -1.21 -12.54
C ARG A 12 -17.10 -0.69 -11.37
N ALA A 13 -15.90 -0.15 -11.60
CA ALA A 13 -15.00 0.27 -10.54
C ALA A 13 -15.65 1.28 -9.59
N ASP A 14 -16.24 2.35 -10.13
CA ASP A 14 -16.89 3.39 -9.32
C ASP A 14 -18.10 2.85 -8.56
N ALA A 15 -18.93 2.03 -9.22
CA ALA A 15 -20.11 1.43 -8.58
C ALA A 15 -19.73 0.47 -7.44
N PHE A 16 -18.62 -0.27 -7.59
CA PHE A 16 -18.11 -1.14 -6.54
C PHE A 16 -17.56 -0.33 -5.36
N ALA A 17 -16.80 0.73 -5.61
CA ALA A 17 -16.31 1.62 -4.56
C ALA A 17 -17.45 2.29 -3.78
N SER A 18 -18.45 2.84 -4.48
CA SER A 18 -19.62 3.45 -3.83
C SER A 18 -20.40 2.45 -2.98
N ALA A 19 -20.55 1.19 -3.41
CA ALA A 19 -21.23 0.17 -2.60
C ALA A 19 -20.50 -0.14 -1.28
N LEU A 20 -19.16 -0.04 -1.25
CA LEU A 20 -18.38 -0.17 -0.02
C LEU A 20 -18.52 1.06 0.87
N GLU A 21 -18.47 2.26 0.28
CA GLU A 21 -18.67 3.53 1.00
C GLU A 21 -20.07 3.61 1.64
N ASP A 22 -21.11 3.12 0.96
CA ASP A 22 -22.48 3.03 1.48
C ASP A 22 -22.58 2.13 2.73
N ASP A 23 -21.73 1.11 2.84
CA ASP A 23 -21.58 0.23 4.02
C ASP A 23 -20.60 0.78 5.07
N GLY A 24 -20.09 2.00 4.87
CA GLY A 24 -19.15 2.65 5.78
C GLY A 24 -17.72 2.10 5.70
N ILE A 25 -17.35 1.51 4.56
CA ILE A 25 -16.02 0.98 4.29
C ILE A 25 -15.29 1.95 3.36
N ASP A 26 -14.20 2.54 3.85
CA ASP A 26 -13.34 3.40 3.04
C ASP A 26 -12.75 2.62 1.86
N ALA A 27 -13.00 3.08 0.65
CA ALA A 27 -12.57 2.45 -0.59
C ALA A 27 -12.01 3.49 -1.57
N ALA A 28 -11.08 3.06 -2.43
CA ALA A 28 -10.54 3.90 -3.48
C ALA A 28 -10.10 3.05 -4.68
N VAL A 29 -10.28 3.61 -5.88
CA VAL A 29 -9.66 3.07 -7.10
C VAL A 29 -8.20 3.53 -7.13
N VAL A 30 -7.27 2.59 -6.94
CA VAL A 30 -5.82 2.88 -6.79
C VAL A 30 -4.99 2.62 -8.05
N GLY A 31 -5.61 2.13 -9.12
CA GLY A 31 -4.92 1.84 -10.37
C GLY A 31 -5.77 1.04 -11.35
N GLN A 32 -5.12 0.55 -12.40
CA GLN A 32 -5.73 -0.31 -13.43
C GLN A 32 -4.79 -1.47 -13.78
N VAL A 33 -5.35 -2.59 -14.20
CA VAL A 33 -4.58 -3.71 -14.73
C VAL A 33 -4.34 -3.47 -16.22
N THR A 34 -3.08 -3.47 -16.63
CA THR A 34 -2.65 -3.35 -18.02
C THR A 34 -2.03 -4.64 -18.52
N GLU A 35 -1.48 -4.62 -19.73
CA GLU A 35 -0.68 -5.71 -20.28
C GLU A 35 0.52 -6.02 -19.39
N VAL A 36 0.86 -7.32 -19.30
CA VAL A 36 1.90 -7.83 -18.40
C VAL A 36 3.30 -7.27 -18.71
N GLU A 37 3.56 -6.93 -19.97
CA GLU A 37 4.83 -6.35 -20.42
C GLU A 37 5.15 -4.99 -19.78
N HIS A 38 4.14 -4.26 -19.29
CA HIS A 38 4.32 -2.99 -18.61
C HIS A 38 4.76 -3.16 -17.14
N GLY A 39 4.62 -4.36 -16.56
CA GLY A 39 4.96 -4.63 -15.17
C GLY A 39 4.06 -3.87 -14.17
N ALA A 40 4.58 -3.65 -12.96
CA ALA A 40 3.90 -2.84 -11.94
C ALA A 40 4.51 -1.43 -11.93
N VAL A 41 3.68 -0.41 -12.13
CA VAL A 41 4.11 0.98 -12.27
C VAL A 41 3.48 1.82 -11.17
N LEU A 42 4.29 2.64 -10.50
CA LEU A 42 3.86 3.67 -9.58
C LEU A 42 3.84 5.01 -10.32
N VAL A 43 2.67 5.63 -10.39
CA VAL A 43 2.50 6.97 -10.96
C VAL A 43 2.73 8.00 -9.85
N THR A 44 3.67 8.93 -10.06
CA THR A 44 4.01 9.97 -9.07
C THR A 44 4.02 11.36 -9.71
N ASP A 45 4.00 12.41 -8.88
CA ASP A 45 4.15 13.80 -9.35
C ASP A 45 5.48 14.06 -10.08
N ARG A 46 6.46 13.16 -9.93
CA ARG A 46 7.79 13.24 -10.55
C ARG A 46 7.89 12.40 -11.83
N GLY A 47 6.82 11.71 -12.20
CA GLY A 47 6.76 10.77 -13.31
C GLY A 47 6.58 9.33 -12.84
N ASP A 48 6.42 8.45 -13.83
CA ASP A 48 6.15 7.03 -13.62
C ASP A 48 7.44 6.28 -13.32
N GLU A 49 7.40 5.41 -12.29
CA GLU A 49 8.52 4.56 -11.90
C GLU A 49 8.08 3.11 -11.68
N ALA A 50 9.03 2.18 -11.78
CA ALA A 50 8.74 0.77 -11.51
C ALA A 50 8.46 0.56 -10.01
N LEU A 51 7.36 -0.14 -9.68
CA LEU A 51 7.05 -0.50 -8.31
C LEU A 51 7.86 -1.74 -7.91
N GLU A 52 8.89 -1.54 -7.09
CA GLU A 52 9.75 -2.61 -6.62
C GLU A 52 9.35 -3.14 -5.24
N HIS A 53 9.48 -4.44 -5.04
CA HIS A 53 9.29 -5.04 -3.72
C HIS A 53 10.42 -4.57 -2.78
N PRO A 54 10.12 -4.10 -1.56
CA PRO A 54 11.11 -3.48 -0.66
C PRO A 54 12.18 -4.47 -0.15
N GLY A 55 12.04 -5.76 -0.43
CA GLY A 55 12.94 -6.82 0.00
C GLY A 55 12.74 -7.14 1.48
N LEU A 56 13.28 -6.29 2.36
CA LEU A 56 13.02 -6.35 3.80
C LEU A 56 11.85 -5.43 4.14
N ASP A 57 10.88 -5.94 4.90
CA ASP A 57 9.76 -5.13 5.37
C ASP A 57 10.26 -3.96 6.25
N PRO A 58 10.00 -2.69 5.89
CA PRO A 58 10.37 -1.53 6.69
C PRO A 58 9.84 -1.58 8.13
N PHE A 59 8.77 -2.32 8.38
CA PHE A 59 8.24 -2.61 9.71
C PHE A 59 9.33 -3.13 10.66
N TRP A 60 10.20 -4.04 10.22
CA TRP A 60 11.23 -4.62 11.10
C TRP A 60 12.24 -3.59 11.57
N GLY A 61 12.65 -2.69 10.67
CA GLY A 61 13.52 -1.58 11.04
C GLY A 61 12.85 -0.63 12.03
N ALA A 62 11.55 -0.36 11.86
CA ALA A 62 10.79 0.48 12.79
C ALA A 62 10.60 -0.20 14.16
N PHE A 63 10.25 -1.48 14.16
CA PHE A 63 10.07 -2.29 15.35
C PHE A 63 11.37 -2.40 16.16
N GLY A 64 12.51 -2.64 15.50
CA GLY A 64 13.81 -2.70 16.15
C GLY A 64 14.16 -1.39 16.88
N ARG A 65 13.98 -0.24 16.22
CA ARG A 65 14.20 1.08 16.85
C ARG A 65 13.32 1.28 18.08
N TRP A 66 12.03 0.96 17.96
CA TRP A 66 11.11 1.03 19.09
C TRP A 66 11.55 0.11 20.24
N ALA A 67 11.97 -1.12 19.94
CA ALA A 67 12.39 -2.09 20.96
C ALA A 67 13.65 -1.62 21.71
N GLU A 68 14.62 -1.02 21.02
CA GLU A 68 15.81 -0.43 21.65
C GLU A 68 15.47 0.74 22.59
N GLU A 69 14.54 1.61 22.17
CA GLU A 69 14.03 2.71 23.00
C GLU A 69 13.29 2.18 24.23
N ALA A 70 12.38 1.21 24.03
CA ALA A 70 11.62 0.59 25.10
C ALA A 70 12.51 -0.14 26.13
N ALA A 71 13.62 -0.70 25.67
CA ALA A 71 14.63 -1.34 26.54
C ALA A 71 15.58 -0.35 27.23
N GLY A 72 15.50 0.96 26.92
CA GLY A 72 16.38 1.99 27.48
C GLY A 72 17.84 1.87 27.04
N ILE A 73 18.10 1.22 25.89
CA ILE A 73 19.45 0.99 25.37
C ILE A 73 20.00 2.27 24.72
N ARG A 74 19.13 3.08 24.12
CA ARG A 74 19.50 4.34 23.45
C ARG A 74 19.97 5.46 24.38
N ASP A 75 19.61 5.44 25.66
CA ASP A 75 19.91 6.50 26.66
C ASP A 75 21.19 6.22 27.47
N ARG A 76 21.99 5.22 27.06
CA ARG A 76 23.22 4.78 27.76
C ARG A 76 24.52 5.11 27.03
N THR A 77 24.47 5.93 25.97
CA THR A 77 25.66 6.42 25.25
C THR A 77 25.76 7.93 25.40
#